data_AF-A0A258HGZ4-F1
#
_entry.id   AF-A0A258HGZ4-F1
#
_cell.length_a   1.000
_cell.length_b   1.000
_cell.length_c   1.000
_cell.angle_alpha   90.00
_cell.angle_beta   90.00
_cell.angle_gamma   90.00
#
_symmetry.space_group_name_H-M   'P 1'
#
loop_
_entity.id
_entity.type
_entity.pdbx_description
1 polymer ?
#
loop_
_entity_poly.entity_id
_entity_poly.type
_entity_poly.pdbx_seq_one_letter_code
_entity_poly.pdbx_strand_id
1 'polypeptide(L)'
;MRLTLIAAVSAVALLGGAVQASAAAPLTTATRATEYSDAQLQAFGTAMTAVRAAAPTDGTAPTAEQQAAMAAAIEAAGMDITAFNALATAVSTDAVLQARLAVLATPDSPAGSVAASVTDAEVAQFGAAMVQVRAAAPTDGAAPTTEQQAAMAAAVSASGLALDRFNAIAGAVSTDERLRARLELADAKGG
;
A
#
# COMPACT_ATOMS: atom_id res chain seq x y z
N MET A 1 -7.36 74.95 -10.18
CA MET A 1 -8.67 75.22 -10.83
C MET A 1 -9.32 73.87 -11.14
N ARG A 2 -10.39 73.54 -10.42
CA ARG A 2 -11.77 73.31 -10.93
C ARG A 2 -11.86 72.09 -11.87
N LEU A 3 -12.16 70.90 -11.34
CA LEU A 3 -13.51 70.33 -11.13
C LEU A 3 -14.33 70.19 -12.42
N THR A 4 -14.49 68.96 -12.91
CA THR A 4 -15.71 68.53 -13.61
C THR A 4 -16.02 67.07 -13.29
N LEU A 5 -17.28 66.87 -12.91
CA LEU A 5 -17.91 65.67 -12.37
C LEU A 5 -18.47 64.76 -13.48
N ILE A 6 -18.40 63.45 -13.22
CA ILE A 6 -19.46 62.41 -13.27
C ILE A 6 -20.47 62.38 -14.45
N ALA A 7 -20.46 61.25 -15.16
CA ALA A 7 -21.64 60.47 -15.58
C ALA A 7 -21.16 59.02 -15.88
N ALA A 8 -21.28 58.04 -14.98
CA ALA A 8 -22.44 57.15 -14.80
C ALA A 8 -22.98 56.56 -16.12
N VAL A 9 -22.81 55.24 -16.33
CA VAL A 9 -23.89 54.23 -16.38
C VAL A 9 -23.29 52.84 -16.66
N SER A 10 -23.54 51.94 -15.70
CA SER A 10 -23.55 50.47 -15.67
C SER A 10 -24.00 49.80 -16.98
N ALA A 11 -23.82 48.52 -17.32
CA ALA A 11 -23.12 47.32 -16.85
C ALA A 11 -23.53 46.22 -17.89
N VAL A 12 -22.99 44.99 -17.75
CA VAL A 12 -23.40 43.73 -18.45
C VAL A 12 -22.72 43.54 -19.82
N ALA A 13 -22.00 42.46 -20.14
CA ALA A 13 -21.67 41.21 -19.46
C ALA A 13 -20.25 40.78 -19.87
N LEU A 14 -19.38 40.52 -18.89
CA LEU A 14 -18.09 39.88 -19.14
C LEU A 14 -18.27 38.37 -19.13
N LEU A 15 -18.17 37.80 -20.34
CA LEU A 15 -17.79 36.42 -20.58
C LEU A 15 -16.35 36.20 -20.11
N GLY A 16 -16.11 35.09 -19.41
CA GLY A 16 -14.82 34.43 -19.44
C GLY A 16 -14.02 34.45 -18.14
N GLY A 17 -13.94 33.29 -17.51
CA GLY A 17 -12.71 32.84 -16.84
C GLY A 17 -12.56 33.20 -15.37
N ALA A 18 -13.32 32.52 -14.50
CA ALA A 18 -12.87 32.27 -13.14
C ALA A 18 -11.66 31.30 -13.20
N VAL A 19 -10.44 31.83 -13.30
CA VAL A 19 -9.25 31.06 -12.92
C VAL A 19 -9.15 31.10 -11.39
N GLN A 20 -9.61 30.00 -10.81
CA GLN A 20 -9.50 29.68 -9.40
C GLN A 20 -8.05 29.77 -8.95
N ALA A 21 -7.86 30.33 -7.77
CA ALA A 21 -6.64 30.19 -6.99
C ALA A 21 -6.39 28.69 -6.75
N SER A 22 -5.38 28.11 -7.39
CA SER A 22 -4.83 26.83 -6.96
C SER A 22 -3.96 27.09 -5.74
N ALA A 23 -4.55 26.85 -4.57
CA ALA A 23 -3.81 26.60 -3.35
C ALA A 23 -2.84 25.43 -3.60
N ALA A 24 -1.55 25.67 -3.34
CA ALA A 24 -0.58 24.60 -3.24
C ALA A 24 -0.93 23.76 -2.00
N ALA A 25 -1.44 22.55 -2.22
CA ALA A 25 -1.53 21.51 -1.21
C ALA A 25 -0.56 20.39 -1.62
N PRO A 26 0.56 20.18 -0.91
CA PRO A 26 1.36 18.99 -1.11
C PRO A 26 0.73 17.85 -0.30
N LEU A 27 -0.18 17.10 -0.92
CA LEU A 27 -0.68 15.83 -0.40
C LEU A 27 -0.86 14.86 -1.57
N THR A 28 0.26 14.44 -2.17
CA THR A 28 0.25 13.50 -3.31
C THR A 28 1.03 12.21 -3.05
N THR A 29 1.27 11.88 -1.78
CA THR A 29 1.85 10.57 -1.41
C THR A 29 0.79 9.47 -1.30
N ALA A 30 -0.45 9.79 -0.91
CA ALA A 30 -1.52 8.79 -0.79
C ALA A 30 -2.20 8.41 -2.12
N THR A 31 -2.09 9.24 -3.17
CA THR A 31 -2.87 9.07 -4.41
C THR A 31 -2.33 7.99 -5.36
N ARG A 32 -1.02 7.68 -5.29
CA ARG A 32 -0.40 6.70 -6.20
C ARG A 32 -0.73 5.25 -5.87
N ALA A 33 -0.92 4.93 -4.59
CA ALA A 33 -1.32 3.59 -4.18
C ALA A 33 -2.71 3.19 -4.70
N THR A 34 -3.56 4.14 -5.12
CA THR A 34 -4.87 3.88 -5.76
C THR A 34 -4.80 3.87 -7.29
N GLU A 35 -3.68 4.32 -7.88
CA GLU A 35 -3.51 4.55 -9.31
C GLU A 35 -3.17 3.25 -10.08
N TYR A 36 -2.56 2.28 -9.39
CA TYR A 36 -2.24 0.97 -9.94
C TYR A 36 -3.28 -0.09 -9.53
N SER A 37 -3.92 -0.67 -10.54
CA SER A 37 -4.84 -1.81 -10.40
C SER A 37 -4.11 -3.10 -10.02
N ASP A 38 -4.82 -4.03 -9.38
CA ASP A 38 -4.25 -5.35 -9.03
C ASP A 38 -3.80 -6.12 -10.27
N ALA A 39 -4.52 -6.00 -11.39
CA ALA A 39 -4.13 -6.61 -12.66
C ALA A 39 -2.76 -6.08 -13.16
N GLN A 40 -2.50 -4.77 -13.03
CA GLN A 40 -1.20 -4.19 -13.39
C GLN A 40 -0.09 -4.65 -12.43
N LEU A 41 -0.37 -4.74 -11.13
CA LEU A 41 0.58 -5.24 -10.16
C LEU A 41 0.91 -6.72 -10.39
N GLN A 42 -0.08 -7.53 -10.76
CA GLN A 42 0.13 -8.93 -11.10
C GLN A 42 0.96 -9.08 -12.39
N ALA A 43 0.62 -8.33 -13.44
CA ALA A 43 1.40 -8.28 -14.67
C ALA A 43 2.85 -7.86 -14.40
N PHE A 44 3.06 -6.88 -13.51
CA PHE A 44 4.39 -6.46 -13.09
C PHE A 44 5.16 -7.55 -12.33
N GLY A 45 4.51 -8.26 -11.41
CA GLY A 45 5.11 -9.39 -10.69
C GLY A 45 5.52 -10.53 -11.64
N THR A 46 4.68 -10.84 -12.63
CA THR A 46 5.00 -11.80 -13.69
C THR A 46 6.18 -11.32 -14.53
N ALA A 47 6.16 -10.07 -14.99
CA ALA A 47 7.24 -9.45 -15.76
C ALA A 47 8.57 -9.48 -14.98
N MET A 48 8.56 -9.12 -13.69
CA MET A 48 9.75 -9.16 -12.82
C MET A 48 10.38 -10.55 -12.74
N THR A 49 9.55 -11.58 -12.63
CA THR A 49 10.03 -12.98 -12.58
C THR A 49 10.66 -13.37 -13.92
N ALA A 50 10.02 -13.03 -15.03
CA ALA A 50 10.51 -13.36 -16.37
C ALA A 50 11.76 -12.56 -16.76
N VAL A 51 11.82 -11.27 -16.43
CA VAL A 51 13.02 -10.42 -16.60
C VAL A 51 14.19 -10.96 -15.78
N ARG A 52 13.97 -11.38 -14.54
CA ARG A 52 15.01 -12.02 -13.72
C ARG A 52 15.49 -13.35 -14.30
N ALA A 53 14.62 -14.14 -14.90
CA ALA A 53 14.99 -15.37 -15.58
C ALA A 53 15.81 -15.12 -16.87
N ALA A 54 15.59 -13.99 -17.54
CA ALA A 54 16.34 -13.57 -18.73
C ALA A 54 17.62 -12.78 -18.41
N ALA A 55 17.78 -12.32 -17.17
CA ALA A 55 18.94 -11.57 -16.71
C ALA A 55 20.16 -12.49 -16.52
N PRO A 56 21.38 -11.96 -16.69
CA PRO A 56 22.60 -12.72 -16.46
C PRO A 56 22.75 -13.08 -14.98
N THR A 57 23.05 -14.35 -14.70
CA THR A 57 23.25 -14.87 -13.33
C THR A 57 24.58 -14.45 -12.71
N ASP A 58 25.53 -14.06 -13.56
CA ASP A 58 26.93 -13.84 -13.17
C ASP A 58 27.22 -12.37 -12.81
N GLY A 59 26.17 -11.54 -12.72
CA GLY A 59 26.26 -10.11 -12.41
C GLY A 59 26.88 -9.26 -13.52
N THR A 60 27.09 -9.83 -14.72
CA THR A 60 27.59 -9.11 -15.89
C THR A 60 26.50 -8.23 -16.50
N ALA A 61 26.89 -7.26 -17.33
CA ALA A 61 25.91 -6.46 -18.05
C ALA A 61 25.10 -7.35 -19.02
N PRO A 62 23.77 -7.19 -19.11
CA PRO A 62 22.95 -7.99 -20.02
C PRO A 62 23.38 -7.79 -21.48
N THR A 63 23.57 -8.90 -22.21
CA THR A 63 23.88 -8.87 -23.64
C THR A 63 22.69 -8.32 -24.45
N ALA A 64 22.89 -7.94 -25.71
CA ALA A 64 21.81 -7.44 -26.56
C ALA A 64 20.66 -8.45 -26.71
N GLU A 65 20.98 -9.76 -26.79
CA GLU A 65 19.99 -10.83 -26.81
C GLU A 65 19.23 -10.96 -25.50
N GLN A 66 19.91 -10.81 -24.35
CA GLN A 66 19.24 -10.79 -23.05
C GLN A 66 18.38 -9.54 -22.87
N GLN A 67 18.82 -8.38 -23.36
CA GLN A 67 18.01 -7.15 -23.37
C GLN A 67 16.74 -7.32 -24.20
N ALA A 68 16.86 -7.92 -25.39
CA ALA A 68 15.71 -8.25 -26.22
C ALA A 68 14.78 -9.26 -25.53
N ALA A 69 15.33 -10.28 -24.86
CA ALA A 69 14.55 -11.26 -24.10
C ALA A 69 13.82 -10.64 -22.90
N MET A 70 14.46 -9.73 -22.16
CA MET A 70 13.84 -8.99 -21.05
C MET A 70 12.70 -8.09 -21.55
N ALA A 71 12.87 -7.40 -22.68
CA ALA A 71 11.81 -6.59 -23.29
C ALA A 71 10.62 -7.46 -23.73
N ALA A 72 10.90 -8.57 -24.43
CA ALA A 72 9.87 -9.53 -24.83
C ALA A 72 9.13 -10.15 -23.63
N ALA A 73 9.82 -10.37 -22.51
CA ALA A 73 9.22 -10.88 -21.28
C ALA A 73 8.23 -9.88 -20.66
N ILE A 74 8.54 -8.58 -20.71
CA ILE A 74 7.63 -7.52 -20.22
C ILE A 74 6.39 -7.43 -21.12
N GLU A 75 6.57 -7.46 -22.44
CA GLU A 75 5.45 -7.47 -23.40
C GLU A 75 4.58 -8.72 -23.25
N ALA A 76 5.18 -9.90 -23.05
CA ALA A 76 4.46 -11.15 -22.83
C ALA A 76 3.63 -11.14 -21.53
N ALA A 77 4.04 -10.36 -20.53
CA ALA A 77 3.26 -10.13 -19.32
C ALA A 77 2.09 -9.14 -19.52
N GLY A 78 1.91 -8.61 -20.74
CA GLY A 78 0.85 -7.65 -21.07
C GLY A 78 1.14 -6.23 -20.59
N MET A 79 2.42 -5.89 -20.36
CA MET A 79 2.86 -4.60 -19.87
C MET A 79 3.77 -3.91 -20.89
N ASP A 80 3.66 -2.60 -21.02
CA ASP A 80 4.61 -1.79 -21.78
C ASP A 80 5.88 -1.52 -20.95
N ILE A 81 7.05 -1.43 -21.59
CA ILE A 81 8.33 -1.19 -20.92
C ILE A 81 8.35 0.14 -20.14
N THR A 82 7.67 1.17 -20.64
CA THR A 82 7.52 2.47 -19.95
C THR A 82 6.68 2.31 -18.69
N ALA A 83 5.58 1.55 -18.78
CA ALA A 83 4.72 1.25 -17.63
C ALA A 83 5.46 0.40 -16.58
N PHE A 84 6.26 -0.58 -17.04
CA PHE A 84 7.10 -1.40 -16.18
C PHE A 84 8.13 -0.55 -15.40
N ASN A 85 8.87 0.33 -16.09
CA ASN A 85 9.87 1.19 -15.45
C ASN A 85 9.25 2.20 -14.48
N ALA A 86 8.09 2.77 -14.84
CA ALA A 86 7.35 3.67 -13.96
C ALA A 86 6.90 2.95 -12.68
N LEU A 87 6.35 1.74 -12.82
CA LEU A 87 5.90 0.94 -11.69
C LEU A 87 7.07 0.43 -10.85
N ALA A 88 8.19 0.04 -11.46
CA ALA A 88 9.41 -0.31 -10.74
C ALA A 88 9.92 0.83 -9.84
N THR A 89 9.85 2.07 -10.35
CA THR A 89 10.21 3.27 -9.58
C THR A 89 9.19 3.58 -8.48
N ALA A 90 7.90 3.41 -8.76
CA ALA A 90 6.85 3.62 -7.76
C ALA A 90 6.99 2.59 -6.62
N VAL A 91 7.16 1.31 -6.96
CA VAL A 91 7.36 0.23 -6.00
C VAL A 91 8.61 0.48 -5.18
N SER A 92 9.73 0.94 -5.74
CA SER A 92 10.95 1.17 -4.94
C SER A 92 10.83 2.31 -3.91
N THR A 93 9.83 3.18 -4.04
CA THR A 93 9.65 4.38 -3.20
C THR A 93 8.37 4.34 -2.35
N ASP A 94 7.46 3.40 -2.60
CA ASP A 94 6.17 3.28 -1.92
C ASP A 94 6.06 1.91 -1.21
N ALA A 95 6.12 1.95 0.12
CA ALA A 95 6.02 0.75 0.96
C ALA A 95 4.65 0.05 0.84
N VAL A 96 3.56 0.79 0.58
CA VAL A 96 2.23 0.21 0.39
C VAL A 96 2.19 -0.56 -0.93
N LEU A 97 2.78 -0.03 -2.01
CA LEU A 97 2.87 -0.76 -3.28
C LEU A 97 3.74 -2.02 -3.17
N GLN A 98 4.85 -1.95 -2.41
CA GLN A 98 5.67 -3.14 -2.11
C GLN A 98 4.87 -4.21 -1.38
N ALA A 99 4.15 -3.84 -0.33
CA ALA A 99 3.34 -4.77 0.44
C ALA A 99 2.17 -5.35 -0.38
N ARG A 100 1.54 -4.56 -1.26
CA ARG A 100 0.52 -5.07 -2.20
C ARG A 100 1.08 -6.12 -3.14
N LEU A 101 2.27 -5.90 -3.69
CA LEU A 101 2.95 -6.89 -4.52
C LEU A 101 3.30 -8.14 -3.74
N ALA A 102 3.77 -8.02 -2.49
CA ALA A 102 4.05 -9.16 -1.63
C ALA A 102 2.80 -10.01 -1.37
N VAL A 103 1.66 -9.35 -1.09
CA VAL A 103 0.36 -10.02 -0.98
C VAL A 103 0.06 -10.79 -2.27
N LEU A 104 0.06 -10.14 -3.43
CA LEU A 104 -0.26 -10.76 -4.72
C LEU A 104 0.69 -11.91 -5.11
N ALA A 105 1.96 -11.82 -4.73
CA ALA A 105 2.96 -12.86 -4.99
C ALA A 105 2.81 -14.08 -4.06
N THR A 106 2.10 -13.92 -2.94
CA THR A 106 1.88 -15.01 -1.97
C THR A 106 0.67 -15.85 -2.40
N PRO A 107 0.76 -17.20 -2.41
CA PRO A 107 -0.38 -18.07 -2.69
C PRO A 107 -1.59 -17.76 -1.82
N ASP A 108 -2.80 -17.95 -2.33
CA ASP A 108 -4.01 -17.75 -1.53
C ASP A 108 -4.06 -18.71 -0.34
N SER A 109 -4.62 -18.24 0.77
CA SER A 109 -4.85 -19.06 1.96
C SER A 109 -5.71 -20.27 1.62
N PRO A 110 -5.47 -21.45 2.23
CA PRO A 110 -6.26 -22.65 1.97
C PRO A 110 -7.76 -22.41 2.17
N ALA A 111 -8.59 -22.87 1.24
CA ALA A 111 -10.03 -22.75 1.35
C ALA A 111 -10.55 -23.41 2.65
N GLY A 112 -11.43 -22.70 3.36
CA GLY A 112 -11.97 -23.15 4.66
C GLY A 112 -11.03 -22.92 5.85
N SER A 113 -9.82 -22.39 5.64
CA SER A 113 -8.96 -21.95 6.75
C SER A 113 -9.51 -20.68 7.41
N VAL A 114 -9.08 -20.44 8.66
CA VAL A 114 -9.37 -19.17 9.35
C VAL A 114 -8.82 -18.01 8.52
N ALA A 115 -7.59 -18.11 8.01
CA ALA A 115 -6.93 -17.09 7.21
C ALA A 115 -7.72 -16.69 5.95
N ALA A 116 -8.28 -17.67 5.24
CA ALA A 116 -9.13 -17.42 4.07
C ALA A 116 -10.44 -16.67 4.42
N SER A 117 -10.92 -16.80 5.67
CA SER A 117 -12.11 -16.11 6.15
C SER A 117 -11.85 -14.71 6.70
N VAL A 118 -10.59 -14.31 6.90
CA VAL A 118 -10.25 -13.01 7.52
C VAL A 118 -10.50 -11.90 6.51
N THR A 119 -11.30 -10.91 6.91
CA THR A 119 -11.58 -9.72 6.10
C THR A 119 -10.50 -8.66 6.25
N ASP A 120 -10.38 -7.73 5.30
CA ASP A 120 -9.40 -6.63 5.40
C ASP A 120 -9.64 -5.73 6.62
N ALA A 121 -10.90 -5.57 7.03
CA ALA A 121 -11.25 -4.85 8.25
C ALA A 121 -10.69 -5.55 9.49
N GLU A 122 -10.83 -6.87 9.58
CA GLU A 122 -10.28 -7.66 10.68
C GLU A 122 -8.75 -7.67 10.68
N VAL A 123 -8.11 -7.71 9.51
CA VAL A 123 -6.65 -7.56 9.38
C VAL A 123 -6.21 -6.20 9.95
N ALA A 124 -6.89 -5.11 9.58
CA ALA A 124 -6.56 -3.77 10.08
C ALA A 124 -6.79 -3.64 11.59
N GLN A 125 -7.91 -4.14 12.11
CA GLN A 125 -8.21 -4.16 13.55
C GLN A 125 -7.19 -4.97 14.34
N PHE A 126 -6.83 -6.15 13.84
CA PHE A 126 -5.84 -7.02 14.47
C PHE A 126 -4.45 -6.38 14.44
N GLY A 127 -4.01 -5.84 13.30
CA GLY A 127 -2.72 -5.16 13.16
C GLY A 127 -2.59 -3.96 14.11
N ALA A 128 -3.60 -3.09 14.14
CA ALA A 128 -3.62 -1.94 15.05
C ALA A 128 -3.57 -2.37 16.52
N ALA A 129 -4.30 -3.43 16.88
CA ALA A 129 -4.25 -3.98 18.23
C ALA A 129 -2.86 -4.54 18.59
N MET A 130 -2.20 -5.25 17.66
CA MET A 130 -0.85 -5.79 17.88
C MET A 130 0.19 -4.69 18.10
N VAL A 131 0.08 -3.55 17.42
CA VAL A 131 0.94 -2.37 17.68
C VAL A 131 0.76 -1.88 19.11
N GLN A 132 -0.48 -1.76 19.57
CA GLN A 132 -0.79 -1.31 20.94
C GLN A 132 -0.36 -2.33 22.00
N VAL A 133 -0.59 -3.63 21.76
CA VAL A 133 -0.11 -4.70 22.64
C VAL A 133 1.42 -4.66 22.74
N ARG A 134 2.13 -4.48 21.62
CA ARG A 134 3.59 -4.38 21.62
C ARG A 134 4.10 -3.13 22.36
N ALA A 135 3.39 -2.01 22.24
CA ALA A 135 3.72 -0.78 22.98
C ALA A 135 3.51 -0.93 24.50
N ALA A 136 2.54 -1.74 24.91
CA ALA A 136 2.27 -2.05 26.32
C ALA A 136 3.17 -3.18 26.89
N ALA A 137 3.82 -3.96 26.02
CA ALA A 137 4.68 -5.06 26.43
C ALA A 137 6.02 -4.57 26.99
N PRO A 138 6.62 -5.32 27.94
CA PRO A 138 7.95 -4.99 28.47
C PRO A 138 9.02 -5.13 27.39
N THR A 139 9.90 -4.12 27.28
CA THR A 139 10.94 -4.05 26.24
C THR A 139 12.24 -4.76 26.63
N ASP A 140 12.40 -5.10 27.89
CA ASP A 140 13.59 -5.73 28.50
C ASP A 140 13.47 -7.25 28.65
N GLY A 141 12.37 -7.84 28.16
CA GLY A 141 12.10 -9.27 28.29
C GLY A 141 11.65 -9.69 29.70
N ALA A 142 11.37 -8.74 30.59
CA ALA A 142 10.77 -9.04 31.88
C ALA A 142 9.34 -9.60 31.72
N ALA A 143 8.83 -10.25 32.77
CA ALA A 143 7.41 -10.60 32.81
C ALA A 143 6.55 -9.32 32.84
N PRO A 144 5.44 -9.23 32.07
CA PRO A 144 4.59 -8.05 32.07
C PRO A 144 4.02 -7.78 33.47
N THR A 145 4.10 -6.52 33.92
CA THR A 145 3.48 -6.10 35.19
C THR A 145 1.96 -6.18 35.10
N THR A 146 1.25 -6.14 36.23
CA THR A 146 -0.23 -6.14 36.24
C THR A 146 -0.82 -4.98 35.42
N GLU A 147 -0.20 -3.80 35.46
CA GLU A 147 -0.61 -2.64 34.67
C GLU A 147 -0.38 -2.88 33.17
N GLN A 148 0.75 -3.47 32.78
CA GLN A 148 1.03 -3.83 31.39
C GLN A 148 0.07 -4.92 30.90
N GLN A 149 -0.25 -5.92 31.73
CA GLN A 149 -1.26 -6.94 31.41
C GLN A 149 -2.64 -6.31 31.18
N ALA A 150 -3.04 -5.36 32.03
CA ALA A 150 -4.29 -4.63 31.86
C ALA A 150 -4.28 -3.78 30.57
N ALA A 151 -3.16 -3.13 30.25
CA ALA A 151 -3.01 -2.35 29.03
C ALA A 151 -3.05 -3.22 27.76
N MET A 152 -2.38 -4.37 27.75
CA MET A 152 -2.45 -5.33 26.64
C MET A 152 -3.88 -5.87 26.46
N ALA A 153 -4.58 -6.21 27.55
CA ALA A 153 -5.97 -6.67 27.48
C ALA A 153 -6.91 -5.56 26.97
N ALA A 154 -6.69 -4.31 27.40
CA ALA A 154 -7.43 -3.15 26.91
C ALA A 154 -7.19 -2.90 25.41
N ALA A 155 -5.96 -3.07 24.92
CA ALA A 155 -5.63 -2.98 23.50
C ALA A 155 -6.37 -4.02 22.65
N VAL A 156 -6.43 -5.27 23.12
CA VAL A 156 -7.22 -6.32 22.45
C VAL A 156 -8.70 -5.97 22.48
N SER A 157 -9.23 -5.50 23.60
CA SER A 157 -10.64 -5.08 23.71
C SER A 157 -10.97 -3.88 22.83
N ALA A 158 -10.04 -2.93 22.65
CA ALA A 158 -10.22 -1.74 21.84
C ALA A 158 -10.15 -2.02 20.33
N SER A 159 -9.64 -3.18 19.93
CA SER A 159 -9.57 -3.60 18.52
C SER A 159 -10.94 -3.70 17.85
N GLY A 160 -12.01 -3.87 18.62
CA GLY A 160 -13.35 -4.16 18.10
C GLY A 160 -13.53 -5.61 17.64
N LEU A 161 -12.50 -6.45 17.75
CA LEU A 161 -12.60 -7.89 17.52
C LEU A 161 -13.11 -8.60 18.78
N ALA A 162 -13.96 -9.60 18.59
CA ALA A 162 -14.25 -10.56 19.65
C ALA A 162 -12.96 -11.32 20.03
N LEU A 163 -12.79 -11.65 21.32
CA LEU A 163 -11.59 -12.32 21.82
C LEU A 163 -11.29 -13.64 21.09
N ASP A 164 -12.32 -14.47 20.87
CA ASP A 164 -12.18 -15.72 20.12
C ASP A 164 -11.70 -15.48 18.69
N ARG A 165 -12.18 -14.40 18.06
CA ARG A 165 -11.77 -14.02 16.70
C ARG A 165 -10.34 -13.51 16.66
N PHE A 166 -9.95 -12.68 17.62
CA PHE A 166 -8.57 -12.22 17.78
C PHE A 166 -7.61 -13.40 17.95
N ASN A 167 -7.93 -14.35 18.83
CA ASN A 167 -7.11 -15.53 19.07
C ASN A 167 -7.04 -16.45 17.84
N ALA A 168 -8.15 -16.62 17.11
CA ALA A 168 -8.17 -17.39 15.88
C ALA A 168 -7.26 -16.77 14.80
N ILE A 169 -7.30 -15.44 14.63
CA ILE A 169 -6.42 -14.72 13.73
C ILE A 169 -4.96 -14.87 14.19
N ALA A 170 -4.67 -14.66 15.48
CA ALA A 170 -3.31 -14.82 16.02
C ALA A 170 -2.71 -16.21 15.73
N GLY A 171 -3.50 -17.28 15.90
CA GLY A 171 -3.09 -18.63 15.55
C GLY A 171 -2.83 -18.78 14.04
N ALA A 172 -3.73 -18.27 13.21
CA ALA A 172 -3.60 -18.34 11.75
C ALA A 172 -2.37 -17.57 11.22
N VAL A 173 -2.06 -16.41 11.77
CA VAL A 173 -0.90 -15.57 11.36
C VAL A 173 0.42 -16.34 11.45
N SER A 174 0.57 -17.21 12.45
CA SER A 174 1.80 -18.00 12.63
C SER A 174 2.03 -19.07 11.56
N THR A 175 0.99 -19.44 10.79
CA THR A 175 1.01 -20.57 9.86
C THR A 175 0.65 -20.19 8.43
N ASP A 176 -0.03 -19.05 8.21
CA ASP A 176 -0.49 -18.62 6.90
C ASP A 176 0.31 -17.42 6.38
N GLU A 177 0.99 -17.62 5.26
CA GLU A 177 1.86 -16.60 4.65
C GLU A 177 1.05 -15.44 4.08
N ARG A 178 -0.11 -15.72 3.48
CA ARG A 178 -0.96 -14.72 2.84
C ARG A 178 -1.55 -13.77 3.87
N LEU A 179 -1.95 -14.28 5.03
CA LEU A 179 -2.43 -13.48 6.14
C LEU A 179 -1.32 -12.59 6.72
N ARG A 180 -0.08 -13.09 6.82
CA ARG A 180 1.09 -12.26 7.21
C ARG A 180 1.32 -11.12 6.24
N ALA A 181 1.36 -11.40 4.93
CA ALA A 181 1.53 -10.37 3.92
C ALA A 181 0.40 -9.31 3.97
N ARG A 182 -0.84 -9.72 4.24
CA ARG A 182 -1.97 -8.79 4.41
C ARG A 182 -1.82 -7.91 5.65
N LEU A 183 -1.27 -8.44 6.74
CA LEU A 183 -0.97 -7.66 7.94
C LEU A 183 0.13 -6.62 7.68
N GLU A 184 1.20 -7.01 6.99
CA GLU A 184 2.25 -6.07 6.57
C GLU A 184 1.70 -4.96 5.68
N LEU A 185 0.78 -5.29 4.77
CA LEU A 185 0.07 -4.30 3.97
C LEU A 185 -0.80 -3.37 4.81
N ALA A 186 -1.49 -3.88 5.83
CA ALA A 186 -2.28 -3.05 6.73
C ALA A 186 -1.41 -2.12 7.57
N ASP A 187 -0.26 -2.61 8.04
CA ASP A 187 0.74 -1.83 8.78
C ASP A 187 1.33 -0.72 7.91
N ALA A 188 1.75 -1.02 6.68
CA ALA A 188 2.26 -0.05 5.72
C ALA A 188 1.24 1.05 5.37
N LYS A 189 -0.07 0.77 5.47
CA LYS A 189 -1.14 1.77 5.27
C LYS A 189 -1.42 2.61 6.51
N GLY A 190 -1.04 2.13 7.70
CA GLY A 190 -1.32 2.76 8.99
C GLY A 190 -0.16 3.58 9.57
N GLY A 191 1.07 3.36 9.09
CA GLY A 191 2.27 4.15 9.42
C GLY A 191 2.37 5.45 8.62
#